data_AF-A0AA42C0P3-F1
#
_entry.id   AF-A0AA42C0P3-F1
#
_cell.length_a   1.000
_cell.length_b   1.000
_cell.length_c   1.000
_cell.angle_alpha   90.00
_cell.angle_beta   90.00
_cell.angle_gamma   90.00
#
_symmetry.space_group_name_H-M   'P 1'
#
loop_
_entity.id
_entity.type
_entity.pdbx_description
1 polymer ?
#
loop_
_entity_poly.entity_id
_entity_poly.type
_entity_poly.pdbx_seq_one_letter_code
_entity_poly.pdbx_strand_id
1 'polypeptide(L)'
;MTNLAARINPSREPPYRWITAGVFIVLAVIMVLVYLQFRGAFTAKTQLSMLASRAGLVMDPGSKVTYNGVEIGRVAKISETV
;
A
#
# COMPACT_ATOMS: atom_id res chain seq x y z
N MET A 1 39.89 61.19 -5.93
CA MET A 1 39.99 60.11 -4.92
C MET A 1 38.77 59.23 -5.09
N THR A 2 38.98 58.03 -5.62
CA THR A 2 37.96 57.14 -6.19
C THR A 2 37.14 56.43 -5.11
N ASN A 3 35.80 56.55 -5.19
CA ASN A 3 34.88 55.83 -4.32
C ASN A 3 34.76 54.38 -4.78
N LEU A 4 35.29 53.43 -4.00
CA LEU A 4 35.18 51.99 -4.23
C LEU A 4 33.91 51.49 -3.54
N ALA A 5 32.74 51.71 -4.15
CA ALA A 5 31.48 51.15 -3.66
C ALA A 5 31.50 49.63 -3.85
N ALA A 6 31.61 48.88 -2.75
CA ALA A 6 31.54 47.43 -2.75
C ALA A 6 30.19 46.99 -3.33
N ARG A 7 30.22 46.21 -4.42
CA ARG A 7 29.03 45.60 -5.02
C ARG A 7 28.53 44.49 -4.09
N ILE A 8 27.46 44.75 -3.35
CA ILE A 8 26.75 43.73 -2.56
C ILE A 8 25.99 42.81 -3.50
N ASN A 9 26.40 41.54 -3.56
CA ASN A 9 25.73 40.49 -4.33
C ASN A 9 24.49 40.02 -3.55
N PRO A 10 23.26 40.07 -4.11
CA PRO A 10 22.09 39.58 -3.40
C PRO A 10 22.20 38.06 -3.17
N SER A 11 21.92 37.62 -1.94
CA SER A 11 21.86 36.18 -1.63
C SER A 11 20.65 35.55 -2.32
N ARG A 12 20.91 34.54 -3.15
CA ARG A 12 19.87 33.75 -3.83
C ARG A 12 19.36 32.69 -2.87
N GLU A 13 18.19 32.91 -2.28
CA GLU A 13 17.56 31.90 -1.44
C GLU A 13 16.94 30.79 -2.32
N PRO A 14 17.39 29.53 -2.18
CA PRO A 14 16.76 28.43 -2.88
C PRO A 14 15.32 28.23 -2.37
N PRO A 15 14.40 27.76 -3.22
CA PRO A 15 12.98 27.66 -2.89
C PRO A 15 12.67 26.48 -1.94
N TYR A 16 13.15 26.57 -0.70
CA TYR A 16 13.12 25.48 0.29
C TYR A 16 11.71 24.93 0.56
N ARG A 17 10.67 25.79 0.54
CA ARG A 17 9.27 25.41 0.80
C ARG A 17 8.75 24.36 -0.18
N TRP A 18 9.12 24.49 -1.46
CA TRP A 18 8.72 23.56 -2.51
C TRP A 18 9.51 22.26 -2.45
N ILE A 19 10.80 22.35 -2.12
CA ILE A 19 11.66 21.17 -1.92
C ILE A 19 11.13 20.35 -0.75
N THR A 20 10.83 20.98 0.39
CA THR A 20 10.29 20.27 1.55
C THR A 20 8.94 19.62 1.24
N ALA A 21 8.03 20.33 0.56
CA ALA A 21 6.73 19.77 0.18
C ALA A 21 6.91 18.54 -0.73
N GLY A 22 7.83 18.62 -1.71
CA GLY A 22 8.17 17.49 -2.57
C GLY A 22 8.69 16.28 -1.78
N VAL A 23 9.61 16.48 -0.84
CA VAL A 23 10.14 15.40 -0.01
C VAL A 23 9.04 14.73 0.83
N PHE A 24 8.14 15.50 1.44
CA PHE A 24 7.03 14.94 2.21
C PHE A 24 6.08 14.11 1.36
N ILE A 25 5.77 14.55 0.13
CA ILE A 25 4.93 13.77 -0.80
C ILE A 25 5.61 12.45 -1.15
N VAL A 26 6.90 12.48 -1.48
CA VAL A 26 7.65 11.26 -1.81
C VAL A 26 7.67 10.29 -0.63
N LEU A 27 7.94 10.79 0.59
CA LEU A 27 7.90 9.96 1.80
C LEU A 27 6.51 9.37 2.06
N ALA A 28 5.44 10.15 1.86
CA ALA A 28 4.07 9.66 2.00
C ALA A 28 3.76 8.53 1.00
N VAL A 29 4.18 8.69 -0.26
CA VAL A 29 4.03 7.64 -1.29
C VAL A 29 4.79 6.38 -0.91
N ILE A 30 6.06 6.51 -0.49
CA ILE A 30 6.86 5.37 -0.03
C ILE A 30 6.16 4.66 1.13
N MET A 31 5.67 5.40 2.12
CA MET A 31 5.00 4.83 3.29
C MET A 31 3.73 4.07 2.90
N VAL A 32 2.92 4.61 1.97
CA VAL A 32 1.73 3.93 1.45
C VAL A 32 2.09 2.65 0.71
N LEU A 33 3.10 2.69 -0.18
CA LEU A 33 3.54 1.51 -0.93
C LEU A 33 4.04 0.40 0.00
N VAL A 34 4.84 0.75 1.00
CA VAL A 34 5.32 -0.19 2.02
C VAL A 34 4.13 -0.78 2.79
N TYR A 35 3.20 0.06 3.27
CA TYR A 35 2.00 -0.40 3.95
C TYR A 35 1.19 -1.41 3.12
N LEU A 36 0.95 -1.10 1.84
CA LEU A 36 0.25 -1.99 0.92
C LEU A 36 1.01 -3.30 0.66
N GLN A 37 2.35 -3.23 0.57
CA GLN A 37 3.20 -4.40 0.39
C GLN A 37 3.09 -5.36 1.57
N PHE A 38 3.16 -4.87 2.81
CA PHE A 38 2.96 -5.68 4.01
C PHE A 38 1.54 -6.25 4.13
N ARG A 39 0.54 -5.59 3.53
CA ARG A 39 -0.83 -6.11 3.46
C ARG A 39 -1.03 -7.18 2.37
N GLY A 40 0.02 -7.50 1.62
CA GLY A 40 -0.03 -8.45 0.51
C GLY A 40 -0.86 -7.95 -0.67
N ALA A 41 -1.00 -6.62 -0.82
CA ALA A 41 -1.77 -6.03 -1.93
C ALA A 41 -1.16 -6.34 -3.31
N PHE A 42 0.14 -6.63 -3.35
CA PHE A 42 0.86 -7.00 -4.57
C PHE A 42 1.03 -8.52 -4.76
N THR A 43 0.42 -9.34 -3.89
CA THR A 43 0.42 -10.80 -4.05
C THR A 43 -0.76 -11.20 -4.93
N ALA A 44 -0.48 -11.85 -6.06
CA ALA A 44 -1.52 -12.38 -6.94
C ALA A 44 -2.39 -13.41 -6.19
N LYS A 45 -3.72 -13.29 -6.32
CA LYS A 45 -4.71 -14.19 -5.70
C LYS A 45 -5.58 -14.82 -6.79
N THR A 46 -5.71 -16.13 -6.76
CA THR A 46 -6.61 -16.87 -7.65
C THR A 46 -7.91 -17.14 -6.93
N GLN A 47 -9.05 -16.80 -7.55
CA GLN A 47 -10.36 -17.13 -7.01
C GLN A 47 -10.71 -18.58 -7.35
N LEU A 48 -11.05 -19.36 -6.33
CA LEU A 48 -11.45 -20.75 -6.46
C LEU A 48 -12.88 -20.89 -5.95
N SER A 49 -13.73 -21.55 -6.74
CA SER A 49 -15.09 -21.92 -6.35
C SER A 49 -15.16 -23.43 -6.16
N MET A 50 -15.72 -23.88 -5.05
CA MET A 50 -15.89 -25.30 -4.73
C MET A 50 -17.36 -25.58 -4.48
N LEU A 51 -17.85 -26.71 -5.00
CA LEU A 51 -19.19 -27.22 -4.72
C LEU A 51 -19.12 -28.24 -3.59
N ALA A 52 -20.04 -28.13 -2.65
CA ALA A 52 -20.21 -29.07 -1.56
C ALA A 52 -21.70 -29.39 -1.41
N SER A 53 -22.03 -30.64 -1.06
CA SER A 53 -23.41 -31.06 -0.85
C SER A 53 -24.07 -30.40 0.37
N ARG A 54 -23.27 -29.89 1.32
CA ARG A 54 -23.74 -29.10 2.47
C ARG A 54 -22.67 -28.13 2.95
N ALA A 55 -23.09 -27.02 3.54
CA ALA A 55 -22.21 -26.19 4.36
C ALA A 55 -21.83 -26.95 5.64
N GLY A 56 -20.54 -27.11 5.92
CA GLY A 56 -20.06 -27.65 7.19
C GLY A 56 -20.19 -26.62 8.32
N LEU A 57 -20.12 -27.06 9.58
CA LEU A 57 -20.22 -26.23 10.79
C LEU A 57 -19.19 -25.07 10.87
N VAL A 58 -18.20 -25.02 9.97
CA VAL A 58 -17.09 -24.05 9.97
C VAL A 58 -16.93 -23.38 8.60
N MET A 59 -17.91 -23.51 7.69
CA MET A 59 -17.90 -22.82 6.40
C MET A 59 -18.66 -21.49 6.50
N ASP A 60 -18.09 -20.50 7.18
CA ASP A 60 -18.61 -19.13 7.18
C ASP A 60 -17.67 -18.21 6.36
N PRO A 61 -18.17 -17.08 5.82
CA PRO A 61 -17.30 -16.06 5.24
C PRO A 61 -16.21 -15.63 6.24
N GLY A 62 -14.96 -15.60 5.78
CA GLY A 62 -13.79 -15.32 6.62
C GLY A 62 -13.15 -16.54 7.28
N SER A 63 -13.79 -17.72 7.23
CA SER A 63 -13.20 -18.98 7.67
C SER A 63 -11.91 -19.28 6.93
N LYS A 64 -10.94 -19.86 7.64
CA LYS A 64 -9.64 -20.23 7.07
C LYS A 64 -9.79 -21.34 6.03
N VAL A 65 -9.07 -21.19 4.93
CA VAL A 65 -8.91 -22.22 3.89
C VAL A 65 -7.50 -22.75 4.00
N THR A 66 -7.37 -24.06 4.14
CA THR A 66 -6.08 -24.73 4.33
C THR A 66 -5.78 -25.68 3.19
N TYR A 67 -4.52 -25.72 2.75
CA TYR A 67 -3.99 -26.72 1.84
C TYR A 67 -2.85 -27.47 2.54
N ASN A 68 -2.94 -28.80 2.62
CA ASN A 68 -1.99 -29.65 3.36
C ASN A 68 -1.72 -29.16 4.80
N GLY A 69 -2.73 -28.62 5.47
CA GLY A 69 -2.63 -28.10 6.84
C GLY A 69 -2.14 -26.64 6.96
N VAL A 70 -1.73 -25.99 5.87
CA VAL A 70 -1.25 -24.60 5.87
C VAL A 70 -2.37 -23.66 5.41
N GLU A 71 -2.58 -22.54 6.10
CA GLU A 71 -3.54 -21.50 5.69
C GLU A 71 -3.09 -20.86 4.36
N ILE A 72 -3.95 -20.95 3.34
CA ILE A 72 -3.72 -20.35 2.02
C ILE A 72 -4.63 -19.16 1.73
N GLY A 73 -5.68 -18.97 2.53
CA GLY A 73 -6.64 -17.90 2.31
C GLY A 73 -7.86 -18.02 3.20
N ARG A 74 -8.91 -17.28 2.84
CA ARG A 74 -10.17 -17.21 3.58
C ARG A 74 -11.36 -17.31 2.64
N VAL A 75 -12.46 -17.86 3.14
CA VAL A 75 -13.71 -17.95 2.39
C VAL A 75 -14.24 -16.54 2.09
N ALA A 76 -14.42 -16.20 0.82
CA ALA A 76 -14.89 -14.88 0.41
C ALA A 76 -16.42 -14.75 0.43
N LYS A 77 -17.11 -15.74 -0.12
CA LYS A 77 -18.57 -15.78 -0.23
C LYS A 77 -19.05 -17.22 -0.31
N ILE A 78 -20.26 -17.46 0.18
CA ILE A 78 -20.98 -18.73 0.05
C ILE A 78 -22.32 -18.43 -0.62
N SER A 79 -22.74 -19.33 -1.52
CA SER A 79 -24.03 -19.27 -2.19
C SER A 79 -24.56 -20.69 -2.31
N GLU A 80 -25.86 -20.85 -2.14
CA GLU A 80 -26.56 -22.08 -2.50
C GLU A 80 -26.62 -22.18 -4.03
N THR A 81 -26.44 -23.39 -4.55
CA THR A 81 -26.68 -23.72 -5.96
C THR A 81 -28.04 -24.40 -6.04
N VAL A 82 -28.95 -23.84 -6.83
CA VAL A 82 -30.33 -24.33 -7.04
C VAL A 82 -30.32 -25.58 -7.91
#